data_AF-A0A969TVM4-F1
#
_entry.id   AF-A0A969TVM4-F1
#
_cell.length_a   1.000
_cell.length_b   1.000
_cell.length_c   1.000
_cell.angle_alpha   90.00
_cell.angle_beta   90.00
_cell.angle_gamma   90.00
#
_symmetry.space_group_name_H-M   'P 1'
#
loop_
_entity.id
_entity.type
_entity.pdbx_description
1 polymer ?
#
loop_
_entity_poly.entity_id
_entity_poly.type
_entity_poly.pdbx_seq_one_letter_code
_entity_poly.pdbx_strand_id
1 'polypeptide(L)' 'MEDKNMLMIPGPTPVPEKVLLAMAKHPIGHRSGDFSKVIAELTENLKWLHQTQNDVLMLNVSGTGAMEA' A
#
# COMPACT_ATOMS: atom_id res chain seq x y z
N MET A 1 6.04 4.98 -22.01
CA MET A 1 6.30 5.94 -20.91
C MET A 1 6.20 7.35 -21.48
N GLU A 2 5.15 7.63 -22.24
CA GLU A 2 4.86 8.96 -22.76
C GLU A 2 3.57 9.37 -22.05
N ASP A 3 3.55 10.57 -21.45
CA ASP A 3 2.50 11.17 -20.60
C ASP A 3 2.45 10.87 -19.08
N LYS A 4 3.56 10.45 -18.45
CA LYS A 4 3.69 10.64 -16.99
C LYS A 4 4.47 11.92 -16.73
N ASN A 5 3.84 12.91 -16.07
CA ASN A 5 4.54 14.09 -15.55
C ASN A 5 5.71 13.60 -14.69
N MET A 6 6.92 13.62 -15.25
CA MET A 6 8.11 13.10 -14.59
C MET A 6 8.45 14.02 -13.42
N LEU A 7 8.12 13.58 -12.21
CA LEU A 7 8.44 14.31 -10.98
C LEU A 7 9.88 13.98 -10.58
N MET A 8 10.80 14.92 -10.84
CA MET A 8 12.22 14.83 -10.44
C MET A 8 12.45 15.48 -9.07
N ILE A 9 11.63 15.10 -8.09
CA ILE A 9 11.68 15.56 -6.69
C ILE A 9 11.76 14.33 -5.76
N PRO A 10 12.22 14.45 -4.50
CA PRO A 10 12.39 13.29 -3.59
C PRO A 10 11.06 12.64 -3.14
N GLY A 11 9.93 13.21 -3.52
CA GLY A 11 8.60 12.71 -3.22
C GLY A 11 7.55 13.83 -3.31
N PRO A 12 6.32 13.54 -3.74
CA PRO A 12 5.85 12.27 -4.32
C PRO A 12 6.46 11.97 -5.70
N THR A 13 6.36 10.72 -6.16
CA THR A 13 6.83 10.28 -7.49
C THR A 13 5.68 9.69 -8.31
N PRO A 14 5.80 9.58 -9.65
CA PRO A 14 4.74 9.03 -10.47
C PRO A 14 4.42 7.58 -10.10
N VAL A 15 3.15 7.30 -9.82
CA VAL A 15 2.68 5.98 -9.42
C VAL A 15 2.58 5.04 -10.64
N PRO A 16 2.98 3.75 -10.55
CA PRO A 16 2.79 2.79 -11.62
C PRO A 16 1.30 2.65 -12.01
N GLU A 17 1.01 2.49 -13.29
CA GLU A 17 -0.38 2.52 -13.82
C GLU A 17 -1.25 1.44 -13.18
N LYS A 18 -0.69 0.23 -13.01
CA LYS A 18 -1.38 -0.89 -12.35
C LYS A 18 -1.88 -0.56 -10.94
N VAL A 19 -1.19 0.33 -10.22
CA VAL A 19 -1.56 0.73 -8.85
C VAL A 19 -2.68 1.76 -8.89
N LEU A 20 -2.62 2.72 -9.82
CA LEU A 20 -3.70 3.69 -10.04
C LEU A 20 -5.01 2.97 -10.43
N LEU A 21 -4.94 2.01 -11.35
CA LEU A 21 -6.09 1.18 -11.74
C LEU A 21 -6.62 0.32 -10.58
N ALA A 22 -5.75 -0.17 -9.69
CA ALA A 22 -6.18 -0.89 -8.50
C ALA A 22 -6.94 0.02 -7.52
N MET A 23 -6.47 1.26 -7.34
CA MET A 23 -7.13 2.27 -6.51
C MET A 23 -8.46 2.76 -7.10
N ALA A 24 -8.63 2.70 -8.42
CA ALA A 24 -9.87 3.10 -9.11
C ALA A 24 -11.01 2.07 -8.99
N LYS A 25 -10.76 0.89 -8.40
CA LYS A 25 -11.79 -0.14 -8.21
C LYS A 25 -12.82 0.31 -7.17
N HIS A 26 -14.04 -0.24 -7.27
CA HIS A 26 -15.07 0.00 -6.25
C HIS A 26 -14.60 -0.52 -4.88
N PRO A 27 -14.89 0.20 -3.77
CA PRO A 27 -14.52 -0.26 -2.43
C PRO A 27 -15.12 -1.63 -2.09
N ILE A 28 -14.38 -2.41 -1.32
CA ILE A 28 -14.86 -3.66 -0.72
C ILE A 28 -15.21 -3.44 0.75
N GLY A 29 -16.17 -4.21 1.28
CA GLY A 29 -16.54 -4.10 2.69
C GLY A 29 -15.41 -4.55 3.62
N HIS A 30 -15.10 -3.76 4.64
CA HIS A 30 -14.00 -4.02 5.60
C HIS A 30 -14.19 -5.30 6.45
N ARG A 31 -15.40 -5.88 6.49
CA ARG A 31 -15.70 -7.18 7.14
C ARG A 31 -15.91 -8.32 6.14
N SER A 32 -15.69 -8.07 4.85
CA SER A 32 -15.87 -9.08 3.81
C SER A 32 -14.71 -10.07 3.80
N GLY A 33 -14.99 -11.29 3.33
CA GLY A 33 -13.94 -12.30 3.14
C GLY A 33 -12.88 -11.87 2.13
N ASP A 34 -13.24 -11.05 1.14
CA ASP A 34 -12.29 -10.53 0.15
C ASP A 34 -11.32 -9.52 0.79
N PHE A 35 -11.80 -8.68 1.71
CA PHE A 35 -10.92 -7.81 2.49
C PHE A 35 -9.97 -8.61 3.38
N SER A 36 -10.45 -9.65 4.06
CA SER A 36 -9.61 -10.53 4.89
C SER A 36 -8.49 -11.21 4.08
N LYS A 37 -8.78 -11.66 2.84
CA LYS A 37 -7.76 -12.23 1.94
C LYS A 37 -6.67 -11.19 1.59
N VAL A 38 -7.08 -9.97 1.25
CA VAL A 38 -6.13 -8.89 0.92
C VAL A 38 -5.23 -8.58 2.11
N ILE A 39 -5.78 -8.46 3.32
CA ILE A 39 -4.98 -8.20 4.52
C ILE A 39 -4.00 -9.33 4.81
N ALA A 40 -4.43 -10.59 4.70
CA ALA A 40 -3.55 -11.75 4.91
C ALA A 40 -2.38 -11.76 3.92
N GLU A 41 -2.65 -11.53 2.63
CA GLU A 41 -1.62 -11.45 1.59
C GLU A 41 -0.63 -10.29 1.87
N LEU A 42 -1.14 -9.12 2.24
CA LEU A 42 -0.31 -7.96 2.56
C LEU A 42 0.57 -8.22 3.80
N THR A 43 0.05 -8.86 4.84
CA THR A 43 0.83 -9.20 6.05
C THR A 43 2.02 -10.08 5.71
N GLU A 44 1.83 -11.14 4.91
CA GLU A 44 2.93 -12.02 4.50
C GLU A 44 3.94 -11.32 3.59
N ASN A 45 3.45 -10.51 2.64
CA ASN A 45 4.32 -9.73 1.75
C ASN A 45 5.14 -8.68 2.51
N LEU A 46 4.58 -8.06 3.55
CA LEU A 46 5.31 -7.11 4.39
C LEU A 46 6.33 -7.82 5.29
N LYS A 47 6.02 -8.99 5.86
CA LYS A 47 7.00 -9.82 6.58
C LYS A 47 8.18 -10.18 5.69
N TRP A 48 7.89 -10.59 4.45
CA TRP A 48 8.92 -10.80 3.43
C TRP A 48 9.70 -9.51 3.13
N LEU A 49 9.04 -8.39 2.85
CA LEU A 49 9.73 -7.13 2.52
C LEU A 49 10.67 -6.66 3.64
N HIS A 50 10.23 -6.75 4.89
CA HIS A 50 11.01 -6.37 6.07
C HIS A 50 11.96 -7.47 6.57
N GLN A 51 11.97 -8.64 5.92
CA GLN A 51 12.82 -9.79 6.28
C GLN A 51 12.66 -10.19 7.76
N THR A 52 11.41 -10.25 8.24
CA THR A 52 11.08 -10.52 9.64
C THR A 52 10.13 -11.70 9.78
N GLN A 53 10.25 -12.44 10.87
CA GLN A 53 9.28 -13.47 11.29
C GLN A 53 8.26 -12.93 12.30
N ASN A 54 8.50 -11.73 12.85
CA ASN A 54 7.61 -11.09 13.81
C ASN A 54 6.39 -10.48 13.10
N ASP A 55 5.38 -10.15 13.89
CA ASP A 55 4.20 -9.45 13.37
C ASP A 55 4.56 -8.07 12.84
N VAL A 56 3.93 -7.71 11.72
CA VAL A 56 4.05 -6.39 11.10
C VAL A 56 2.74 -5.64 11.30
N LEU A 57 2.82 -4.50 11.96
CA LEU A 57 1.68 -3.62 12.18
C LEU A 57 1.46 -2.72 10.95
N MET A 58 0.25 -2.75 10.40
CA MET A 58 -0.15 -1.91 9.28
C MET A 58 -1.00 -0.76 9.81
N LEU A 59 -0.57 0.48 9.55
CA LEU A 59 -1.26 1.69 10.02
C LEU A 59 -1.88 2.42 8.83
N ASN A 60 -3.16 2.78 8.91
CA ASN A 60 -3.89 3.49 7.86
C ASN A 60 -3.66 5.03 7.92
N VAL A 61 -2.40 5.44 8.03
CA VAL A 61 -1.96 6.84 8.16
C VAL A 61 -0.76 7.12 7.26
N SER A 62 -0.35 8.39 7.16
CA SER A 62 0.88 8.77 6.46
C SER A 62 2.12 8.32 7.23
N GLY A 63 3.30 8.42 6.60
CA GLY A 63 4.57 8.14 7.29
C GLY A 63 4.77 8.99 8.54
N THR A 64 4.40 10.28 8.52
CA THR A 64 4.46 11.13 9.72
C THR A 64 3.50 10.66 10.80
N GLY A 65 2.25 10.33 10.45
CA GLY A 65 1.28 9.83 11.43
C GLY A 65 1.71 8.51 12.09
N ALA A 66 2.43 7.65 11.37
CA ALA A 66 3.00 6.44 11.94
C ALA A 66 4.17 6.71 12.89
N MET A 67 4.95 7.77 12.65
CA MET A 67 6.09 8.15 13.51
C MET A 67 5.66 8.86 14.80
N GLU A 68 4.48 9.48 14.81
CA GLU A 68 3.92 10.19 15.97
C GLU A 68 3.11 9.30 16.92
N ALA A 69 2.64 8.13 16.45
CA ALA A 69 1.82 7.19 17.21
C ALA A 69 2.59 6.51 18.35
#